data_AF-A5X2X0-F1
#
_entry.id   AF-A5X2X0-F1
#
_cell.length_a   1.000
_cell.length_b   1.000
_cell.length_c   1.000
_cell.angle_alpha   90.00
_cell.angle_beta   90.00
_cell.angle_gamma   90.00
#
_symmetry.space_group_name_H-M   'P 1'
#
loop_
_entity.id
_entity.type
_entity.pdbx_description
1 polymer ?
#
loop_
_entity_poly.entity_id
_entity_poly.type
_entity_poly.pdbx_seq_one_letter_code
_entity_poly.pdbx_strand_id
1 'polypeptide(L)'
;MKTLLVSVGVVAFVYLDSGYSLECHTCKGLLCFDPKPCPEGLDQCFKNVTLSLGLIPVQTFERGCTANCTPNAQTKCCKTNLCNA
;
A
#
# COMPACT_ATOMS: atom_id res chain seq x y z
N MET A 1 29.71 -21.62 42.22
CA MET A 1 29.92 -21.27 40.79
C MET A 1 28.54 -21.12 40.17
N LYS A 2 28.16 -19.92 39.73
CA LYS A 2 26.75 -19.50 39.55
C LYS A 2 26.53 -19.03 38.10
N THR A 3 25.78 -19.86 37.36
CA THR A 3 24.82 -19.54 36.27
C THR A 3 25.05 -18.26 35.44
N LEU A 4 25.71 -18.40 34.28
CA LEU A 4 25.77 -17.39 33.22
C LEU A 4 25.30 -17.99 31.88
N LEU A 5 24.07 -18.51 31.84
CA LEU A 5 23.46 -19.03 30.60
C LEU A 5 22.15 -18.33 30.20
N VAL A 6 21.68 -17.36 30.98
CA VAL A 6 20.29 -16.85 30.87
C VAL A 6 20.17 -15.54 30.08
N SER A 7 21.25 -14.94 29.59
CA SER A 7 21.17 -13.61 28.95
C SER A 7 21.10 -13.61 27.42
N VAL A 8 21.35 -14.73 26.73
CA VAL A 8 21.42 -14.73 25.25
C VAL A 8 20.04 -14.87 24.59
N GLY A 9 19.02 -15.35 25.30
CA GLY A 9 17.71 -15.67 24.72
C GLY A 9 16.73 -14.50 24.56
N VAL A 10 17.02 -13.30 25.07
CA VAL A 10 16.03 -12.21 25.15
C VAL A 10 16.18 -11.18 24.02
N VAL A 11 17.32 -11.13 23.34
CA VAL A 11 17.63 -10.06 22.36
C VAL A 11 17.12 -10.38 20.94
N ALA A 12 16.67 -11.61 20.69
CA ALA A 12 16.25 -12.06 19.36
C ALA A 12 14.76 -11.81 19.00
N PHE A 13 13.96 -11.24 19.92
CA PHE A 13 12.51 -11.05 19.69
C PHE A 13 12.13 -9.67 19.13
N VAL A 14 13.09 -8.76 18.92
CA VAL A 14 12.80 -7.34 18.58
C VAL A 14 12.71 -7.06 17.08
N TYR A 15 12.85 -8.08 16.21
CA TYR A 15 12.74 -7.94 14.75
C TYR A 15 11.52 -8.64 14.14
N LEU A 16 10.48 -8.90 14.94
CA LEU A 16 9.15 -9.13 14.38
C LEU A 16 8.56 -7.76 13.99
N ASP A 17 9.15 -7.14 12.97
CA ASP A 17 8.38 -6.20 12.17
C ASP A 17 7.19 -7.02 11.67
N SER A 18 5.98 -6.59 12.04
CA SER A 18 4.76 -7.28 11.66
C SER A 18 4.63 -7.14 10.15
N GLY A 19 5.29 -8.05 9.42
CA GLY A 19 5.49 -8.06 7.97
C GLY A 19 4.20 -8.35 7.19
N TYR A 20 3.10 -7.72 7.57
CA TYR A 20 1.94 -7.62 6.72
C TYR A 20 2.19 -6.45 5.75
N SER A 21 2.80 -6.78 4.62
CA SER A 21 2.90 -5.86 3.48
C SER A 21 1.47 -5.54 3.02
N LEU A 22 1.10 -4.27 3.10
CA LEU A 22 -0.18 -3.76 2.59
C LEU A 22 -0.33 -4.17 1.12
N GLU A 23 -1.47 -4.75 0.74
CA GLU A 23 -1.77 -5.04 -0.67
C GLU A 23 -2.68 -3.95 -1.26
N CYS A 24 -2.35 -3.45 -2.44
CA CYS A 24 -3.16 -2.47 -3.16
C CYS A 24 -3.33 -2.89 -4.62
N HIS A 25 -4.41 -2.44 -5.28
CA HIS A 25 -4.45 -2.49 -6.73
C HIS A 25 -3.39 -1.54 -7.31
N THR A 26 -2.57 -2.02 -8.24
CA THR A 26 -1.47 -1.27 -8.86
C THR A 26 -1.53 -1.39 -10.38
N CYS A 27 -2.19 -0.44 -11.02
CA CYS A 27 -2.50 -0.47 -12.45
C CYS A 27 -2.91 0.90 -12.96
N LYS A 28 -3.00 1.03 -14.30
CA LYS A 28 -3.50 2.22 -14.99
C LYS A 28 -4.39 1.81 -16.14
N GLY A 29 -5.55 2.47 -16.29
CA GLY A 29 -6.45 2.26 -17.43
C GLY A 29 -7.92 2.22 -17.05
N LEU A 30 -8.74 1.73 -17.99
CA LEU A 30 -10.20 1.63 -17.83
C LEU A 30 -10.59 0.51 -16.84
N LEU A 31 -9.90 -0.63 -16.93
CA LEU A 31 -10.02 -1.77 -16.03
C LEU A 31 -8.71 -1.84 -15.25
N CYS A 32 -8.80 -1.66 -13.94
CA CYS A 32 -7.63 -1.57 -13.08
C CYS A 32 -7.88 -2.36 -11.81
N PHE A 33 -7.55 -3.65 -11.84
CA PHE A 33 -7.85 -4.60 -10.77
C PHE A 33 -6.65 -5.44 -10.35
N ASP A 34 -5.43 -5.13 -10.78
CA ASP A 34 -4.23 -5.94 -10.48
C ASP A 34 -3.75 -5.73 -9.04
N PRO A 35 -3.95 -6.67 -8.11
CA PRO A 35 -3.47 -6.54 -6.74
C PRO A 35 -1.97 -6.81 -6.67
N LYS A 36 -1.24 -6.01 -5.91
CA LYS A 36 0.20 -6.21 -5.62
C LYS A 36 0.53 -5.79 -4.18
N PRO A 37 1.50 -6.46 -3.55
CA PRO A 37 2.05 -6.01 -2.28
C PRO A 37 2.76 -4.66 -2.46
N CYS A 38 2.65 -3.80 -1.46
CA CYS A 38 3.33 -2.53 -1.42
C CYS A 38 4.78 -2.70 -0.96
N PRO A 39 5.73 -2.02 -1.64
CA PRO A 39 7.09 -1.87 -1.14
C PRO A 39 7.13 -1.33 0.29
N GLU A 40 8.20 -1.66 1.01
CA GLU A 40 8.45 -1.11 2.34
C GLU A 40 8.43 0.43 2.32
N GLY A 41 7.84 1.03 3.35
CA GLY A 41 7.66 2.47 3.46
C GLY A 41 6.49 3.05 2.66
N LEU A 42 5.78 2.25 1.85
CA LEU A 42 4.54 2.67 1.19
C LEU A 42 3.32 2.09 1.92
N ASP A 43 2.87 2.79 2.97
CA ASP A 43 1.84 2.33 3.92
C ASP A 43 0.41 2.79 3.56
N GLN A 44 0.18 3.30 2.35
CA GLN A 44 -1.13 3.75 1.88
C GLN A 44 -1.41 3.28 0.46
N CYS A 45 -2.68 2.96 0.17
CA CYS A 45 -3.17 2.84 -1.18
C CYS A 45 -3.76 4.17 -1.67
N PHE A 46 -3.65 4.44 -2.96
CA PHE A 46 -4.37 5.52 -3.63
C PHE A 46 -5.18 5.01 -4.82
N LYS A 47 -6.24 5.77 -5.16
CA LYS A 47 -7.02 5.65 -6.39
C LYS A 47 -7.25 7.04 -6.95
N ASN A 48 -6.67 7.33 -8.11
CA ASN A 48 -6.87 8.55 -8.86
C ASN A 48 -7.81 8.28 -10.05
N VAL A 49 -8.72 9.21 -10.30
CA VAL A 49 -9.70 9.17 -11.38
C VAL A 49 -9.44 10.34 -12.31
N THR A 50 -9.06 10.05 -13.56
CA THR A 50 -8.80 11.07 -14.58
C THR A 50 -9.86 10.99 -15.68
N LEU A 51 -10.51 12.11 -15.97
CA LEU A 51 -11.44 12.25 -17.09
C LEU A 51 -10.69 12.84 -18.29
N SER A 52 -10.60 12.08 -19.37
CA SER A 52 -10.01 12.55 -20.62
C SER A 52 -11.11 13.05 -21.55
N LEU A 53 -11.11 14.35 -21.85
CA LEU A 53 -12.09 15.03 -22.71
C LEU A 53 -11.65 14.98 -24.18
N GLY A 54 -11.79 13.82 -24.81
CA GLY A 54 -11.63 13.65 -26.26
C GLY A 54 -12.98 13.67 -27.00
N LEU A 55 -12.99 13.21 -28.26
CA LEU A 55 -14.23 13.01 -29.04
C LEU A 55 -15.25 12.10 -28.32
N ILE A 56 -14.73 11.15 -27.53
CA ILE A 56 -15.52 10.35 -26.59
C ILE A 56 -14.88 10.58 -25.21
N PRO A 57 -15.63 11.07 -24.21
CA PRO A 57 -15.11 11.24 -22.86
C PRO A 57 -14.85 9.87 -22.23
N VAL A 58 -13.63 9.66 -21.73
CA VAL A 58 -13.22 8.40 -21.10
C VAL A 58 -12.70 8.66 -19.70
N GLN A 59 -13.22 7.92 -18.72
CA GLN A 59 -12.70 7.91 -17.36
C GLN A 59 -11.65 6.81 -17.23
N THR A 60 -10.46 7.17 -16.74
CA THR A 60 -9.37 6.23 -16.46
C THR A 60 -9.02 6.24 -14.99
N PHE A 61 -8.56 5.09 -14.50
CA PHE A 61 -8.13 4.91 -13.13
C PHE A 61 -6.62 4.73 -13.09
N GLU A 62 -6.02 5.32 -12.07
CA GLU A 62 -4.65 5.02 -11.66
C GLU A 62 -4.69 4.61 -10.19
N ARG A 63 -4.12 3.47 -9.88
CA ARG A 63 -4.13 2.89 -8.53
C ARG A 63 -2.72 2.47 -8.17
N GLY A 64 -2.35 2.58 -6.90
CA GLY A 64 -1.07 2.10 -6.43
C GLY A 64 -0.84 2.33 -4.95
N CYS A 65 0.40 2.10 -4.54
CA CYS A 65 0.91 2.35 -3.19
C CYS A 65 1.60 3.72 -3.12
N THR A 66 1.54 4.38 -1.98
CA THR A 66 2.26 5.62 -1.69
C THR A 66 2.55 5.76 -0.21
N ALA A 67 3.62 6.47 0.15
CA ALA A 67 3.92 6.88 1.53
C ALA A 67 3.14 8.14 1.94
N ASN A 68 2.75 8.94 0.94
CA ASN A 68 2.05 10.20 1.18
C ASN A 68 0.94 10.37 0.15
N CYS A 69 -0.29 10.26 0.62
CA CYS A 69 -1.49 10.45 -0.17
C CYS A 69 -2.26 11.69 0.31
N THR A 70 -2.46 12.65 -0.58
CA THR A 70 -3.31 13.83 -0.31
C THR A 70 -4.67 13.64 -0.98
N PRO A 71 -5.74 13.35 -0.22
CA PRO A 71 -7.06 13.16 -0.80
C PRO A 71 -7.58 14.46 -1.40
N ASN A 72 -8.23 14.36 -2.55
CA ASN A 72 -8.86 15.48 -3.26
C ASN A 72 -10.08 14.98 -4.04
N ALA A 73 -10.67 15.81 -4.89
CA ALA A 73 -11.87 15.46 -5.66
C ALA A 73 -11.68 14.23 -6.57
N GLN A 74 -10.46 13.97 -7.04
CA GLN A 74 -10.10 12.90 -7.98
C GLN A 74 -9.31 11.76 -7.32
N THR A 75 -8.68 12.02 -6.18
CA THR A 75 -7.80 11.08 -5.48
C THR A 75 -8.41 10.63 -4.15
N LYS A 76 -8.59 9.32 -3.98
CA LYS A 76 -8.94 8.67 -2.72
C LYS A 76 -7.72 7.97 -2.13
N CYS A 77 -7.62 8.00 -0.81
CA CYS A 77 -6.51 7.43 -0.03
C CYS A 77 -7.07 6.50 1.04
N CYS A 78 -6.37 5.40 1.34
CA CYS A 78 -6.77 4.44 2.37
C CYS A 78 -5.58 3.57 2.81
N LYS A 79 -5.71 2.81 3.91
CA LYS A 79 -4.60 2.05 4.55
C LYS A 79 -4.92 0.57 4.83
N THR A 80 -5.93 0.01 4.18
CA THR A 80 -6.33 -1.39 4.36
C THR A 80 -6.16 -2.17 3.05
N ASN A 81 -6.02 -3.49 3.11
CA ASN A 81 -5.79 -4.29 1.91
C ASN A 81 -6.89 -4.06 0.86
N LEU A 82 -6.44 -3.81 -0.38
CA LEU A 82 -7.24 -3.63 -1.59
C LEU A 82 -8.31 -2.52 -1.47
N CYS A 83 -8.15 -1.59 -0.53
CA CYS A 83 -9.11 -0.53 -0.26
C CYS A 83 -9.27 0.47 -1.42
N ASN A 84 -8.34 0.45 -2.38
CA ASN A 84 -8.37 1.27 -3.58
C ASN A 84 -9.10 0.60 -4.77
N ALA A 85 -9.92 -0.41 -4.50
CA ALA A 85 -10.82 -1.05 -5.46
C ALA A 85 -11.77 -0.07 -6.18
#